data_AF-A0A7S1AVI0-F1
#
_entry.id   AF-A0A7S1AVI0-F1
#
_cell.length_a   1.000
_cell.length_b   1.000
_cell.length_c   1.000
_cell.angle_alpha   90.00
_cell.angle_beta   90.00
_cell.angle_gamma   90.00
#
_symmetry.space_group_name_H-M   'P 1'
#
loop_
_entity.id
_entity.type
_entity.pdbx_description
1 polymer ?
#
loop_
_entity_poly.entity_id
_entity_poly.type
_entity_poly.pdbx_seq_one_letter_code
_entity_poly.pdbx_strand_id
1 'polypeptide(L)'
;DNISTGVLSIPPPLLTRVFRAMTESMLSYHEARKYADTPFPFPYTAGIEIVLSVHFILTPLFVCLWTTSPIAMCVFTFVLLFPMWLLHLVPNELENPFEPDYNGLDTRELQEELNMFLTAILSPPFSHCPALRVLAAEADERLGENQTLNFARPLKDVRSSFTTVFQNKKLLNRTNSILSLSSSSPSTQRGLLRCAP
;
A
#
# COMPACT_ATOMS: atom_id res chain seq x y z
N ASP A 1 -34.30 -14.14 -4.85
CA ASP A 1 -34.71 -15.35 -4.11
C ASP A 1 -34.01 -15.59 -2.77
N ASN A 2 -32.80 -15.07 -2.49
CA ASN A 2 -32.16 -15.23 -1.16
C ASN A 2 -32.50 -14.17 -0.09
N ILE A 3 -33.16 -13.08 -0.49
CA ILE A 3 -33.64 -12.02 0.45
C ILE A 3 -34.92 -12.49 1.16
N SER A 4 -35.76 -13.26 0.48
CA SER A 4 -36.98 -13.85 1.04
C SER A 4 -36.73 -15.09 1.91
N THR A 5 -35.58 -15.76 1.76
CA THR A 5 -35.20 -16.94 2.55
C THR A 5 -34.52 -16.59 3.89
N GLY A 6 -34.34 -15.31 4.20
CA GLY A 6 -33.79 -14.84 5.48
C GLY A 6 -32.26 -14.91 5.62
N VAL A 7 -31.55 -15.49 4.62
CA VAL A 7 -30.08 -15.57 4.60
C VAL A 7 -29.44 -14.18 4.51
N LEU A 8 -30.13 -13.23 3.87
CA LEU A 8 -29.74 -11.81 3.76
C LEU A 8 -30.78 -10.88 4.43
N SER A 9 -31.23 -11.21 5.64
CA SER A 9 -32.19 -10.40 6.42
C SER A 9 -31.54 -9.14 7.00
N ILE A 10 -31.10 -8.21 6.15
CA ILE A 10 -30.40 -6.97 6.51
C ILE A 10 -31.18 -5.82 5.86
N PRO A 11 -31.36 -4.65 6.53
CA PRO A 11 -32.10 -3.54 5.94
C PRO A 11 -31.48 -3.11 4.59
N PRO A 12 -32.30 -2.80 3.57
CA PRO A 12 -31.85 -2.44 2.22
C PRO A 12 -30.68 -1.44 2.14
N PRO A 13 -30.61 -0.35 2.93
CA PRO A 13 -29.50 0.61 2.85
C PRO A 13 -28.12 0.02 3.22
N LEU A 14 -28.05 -1.00 4.10
CA LEU A 14 -26.78 -1.64 4.44
C LEU A 14 -26.32 -2.59 3.33
N LEU A 15 -27.27 -3.34 2.76
CA LEU A 15 -26.97 -4.24 1.65
C LEU A 15 -26.45 -3.49 0.42
N THR A 16 -27.07 -2.35 0.10
CA THR A 16 -26.60 -1.47 -0.98
C THR A 16 -25.16 -0.99 -0.75
N ARG A 17 -24.75 -0.72 0.49
CA ARG A 17 -23.36 -0.31 0.79
C ARG A 17 -22.35 -1.41 0.49
N VAL A 18 -22.66 -2.66 0.87
CA VAL A 18 -21.78 -3.81 0.63
C VAL A 18 -21.68 -4.08 -0.87
N PHE A 19 -22.80 -4.11 -1.60
CA PHE A 19 -22.76 -4.28 -3.04
C PHE A 19 -22.05 -3.15 -3.75
N ARG A 20 -22.23 -1.90 -3.31
CA ARG A 20 -21.49 -0.76 -3.89
C ARG A 20 -19.98 -0.92 -3.69
N ALA A 21 -19.54 -1.33 -2.51
CA ALA A 21 -18.11 -1.58 -2.24
C ALA A 21 -17.55 -2.73 -3.10
N MET A 22 -18.31 -3.80 -3.28
CA MET A 22 -17.93 -4.91 -4.16
C MET A 22 -17.84 -4.48 -5.63
N THR A 23 -18.84 -3.75 -6.13
CA THR A 23 -18.82 -3.23 -7.50
C THR A 23 -17.65 -2.30 -7.74
N GLU A 24 -17.33 -1.41 -6.79
CA GLU A 24 -16.15 -0.54 -6.86
C GLU A 24 -14.86 -1.37 -6.96
N SER A 25 -14.70 -2.40 -6.12
CA SER A 25 -13.51 -3.27 -6.17
C SER A 25 -13.37 -4.01 -7.51
N MET A 26 -14.48 -4.45 -8.10
CA MET A 26 -14.50 -5.12 -9.40
C MET A 26 -14.15 -4.15 -10.54
N LEU A 27 -14.60 -2.89 -10.43
CA LEU A 27 -14.23 -1.84 -11.38
C LEU A 27 -12.73 -1.56 -11.31
N SER A 28 -12.15 -1.38 -10.12
CA SER A 28 -10.71 -1.17 -9.95
C SER A 28 -9.88 -2.35 -10.50
N TYR A 29 -10.33 -3.60 -10.31
CA TYR A 29 -9.70 -4.77 -10.92
C TYR A 29 -9.71 -4.70 -12.45
N HIS A 30 -10.86 -4.36 -13.05
CA HIS A 30 -10.95 -4.21 -14.50
C HIS A 30 -10.15 -3.02 -15.05
N GLU A 31 -10.01 -1.95 -14.29
CA GLU A 31 -9.13 -0.84 -14.64
C GLU A 31 -7.66 -1.27 -14.64
N ALA A 32 -7.20 -1.96 -13.60
CA ALA A 32 -5.85 -2.52 -13.54
C ALA A 32 -5.59 -3.48 -14.71
N ARG A 33 -6.56 -4.35 -15.02
CA ARG A 33 -6.47 -5.31 -16.12
C ARG A 33 -6.31 -4.67 -17.49
N LYS A 34 -6.86 -3.47 -17.73
CA LYS A 34 -6.67 -2.76 -19.00
C LYS A 34 -5.19 -2.52 -19.30
N TYR A 35 -4.39 -2.14 -18.29
CA TYR A 35 -2.96 -1.90 -18.47
C TYR A 35 -2.19 -3.16 -18.88
N ALA A 36 -2.61 -4.33 -18.40
CA ALA A 36 -2.02 -5.61 -18.82
C ALA A 36 -2.50 -6.07 -20.20
N ASP A 37 -3.77 -5.81 -20.55
CA ASP A 37 -4.39 -6.30 -21.79
C ASP A 37 -4.13 -5.36 -23.00
N THR A 38 -3.64 -4.13 -22.80
CA THR A 38 -3.36 -3.16 -23.87
C THR A 38 -1.85 -2.91 -24.01
N PRO A 39 -1.11 -3.76 -24.75
CA PRO A 39 0.32 -3.55 -24.97
C PRO A 39 0.58 -2.30 -25.82
N PHE A 40 1.75 -1.70 -25.66
CA PHE A 40 2.17 -0.56 -26.46
C PHE A 40 2.29 -0.96 -27.93
N PRO A 41 1.98 -0.05 -28.88
CA PRO A 41 1.94 -0.43 -30.28
C PRO A 41 3.34 -0.80 -30.81
N PHE A 42 3.48 -2.04 -31.27
CA PHE A 42 4.69 -2.58 -31.89
C PHE A 42 5.44 -1.65 -32.85
N PRO A 43 4.79 -0.94 -33.82
CA PRO A 43 5.52 -0.09 -34.76
C PRO A 43 6.28 1.07 -34.09
N TYR A 44 5.82 1.56 -32.93
CA TYR A 44 6.54 2.59 -32.20
C TYR A 44 7.81 2.03 -31.55
N THR A 45 7.73 0.87 -30.89
CA THR A 45 8.90 0.21 -30.30
C THR A 45 9.95 -0.09 -31.35
N ALA A 46 9.54 -0.69 -32.48
CA ALA A 46 10.43 -0.98 -33.60
C ALA A 46 11.07 0.29 -34.19
N GLY A 47 10.32 1.39 -34.28
CA GLY A 47 10.85 2.67 -34.75
C GLY A 47 11.95 3.25 -33.84
N ILE A 48 11.74 3.19 -32.52
CA ILE A 48 12.72 3.66 -31.54
C ILE A 48 13.98 2.81 -31.61
N GLU A 49 13.87 1.49 -31.65
CA GLU A 49 15.00 0.56 -31.78
C GLU A 49 15.84 0.83 -33.04
N ILE A 50 15.19 1.07 -34.19
CA ILE A 50 15.89 1.40 -35.44
C ILE A 50 16.67 2.71 -35.29
N VAL A 51 16.05 3.76 -34.76
CA VAL A 51 16.71 5.06 -34.55
C VAL A 51 17.88 4.94 -33.57
N LEU A 52 17.70 4.21 -32.47
CA LEU A 52 18.76 3.96 -31.48
C LEU A 52 19.92 3.16 -32.07
N SER A 53 19.63 2.18 -32.92
CA SER A 53 20.63 1.38 -33.64
C SER A 53 21.45 2.23 -34.60
N VAL A 54 20.79 3.10 -35.36
CA VAL A 54 21.48 4.06 -36.25
C VAL A 54 22.32 5.04 -35.43
N HIS A 55 21.79 5.57 -34.33
CA HIS A 55 22.52 6.46 -33.42
C HIS A 55 23.74 5.76 -32.79
N PHE A 56 23.63 4.48 -32.43
CA PHE A 56 24.71 3.67 -31.89
C PHE A 56 25.89 3.53 -32.87
N ILE A 57 25.62 3.45 -34.17
CA ILE A 57 26.66 3.36 -35.21
C ILE A 57 27.22 4.74 -35.58
N LEU A 58 26.36 5.75 -35.75
CA LEU A 58 26.79 7.07 -36.20
C LEU A 58 27.57 7.84 -35.14
N THR A 59 27.15 7.79 -33.87
CA THR A 59 27.81 8.53 -32.79
C THR A 59 29.31 8.25 -32.66
N PRO A 60 29.79 6.99 -32.60
CA PRO A 60 31.23 6.73 -32.55
C PRO A 60 31.96 7.17 -33.82
N LEU A 61 31.34 7.07 -35.01
CA LEU A 61 31.94 7.58 -36.25
C LEU A 61 32.15 9.10 -36.18
N PHE A 62 31.15 9.86 -35.76
CA PHE A 62 31.28 11.32 -35.63
C PHE A 62 32.29 11.74 -34.56
N VAL A 63 32.33 11.05 -33.42
CA VAL A 63 33.29 11.36 -32.34
C VAL A 63 34.73 11.06 -32.78
N CYS A 64 34.95 10.00 -33.57
CA CYS A 64 36.26 9.72 -34.17
C CYS A 64 36.76 10.83 -35.10
N LEU A 65 35.85 11.51 -35.82
CA LEU A 65 36.22 12.65 -36.66
C LEU A 65 36.48 13.93 -35.85
N TRP A 66 35.80 14.10 -34.72
CA TRP A 66 35.85 15.34 -33.94
C TRP A 66 37.02 15.39 -32.95
N THR A 67 37.45 14.25 -32.41
CA THR A 67 38.46 14.20 -31.34
C THR A 67 39.54 13.17 -31.62
N THR A 68 40.80 13.58 -31.46
CA THR A 68 41.99 12.73 -31.65
C THR A 68 42.39 11.95 -30.39
N SER A 69 41.93 12.36 -29.21
CA SER A 69 42.24 11.70 -27.95
C SER A 69 41.37 10.44 -27.75
N PRO A 70 41.96 9.26 -27.56
CA PRO A 70 41.20 8.01 -27.42
C PRO A 70 40.37 7.95 -26.14
N ILE A 71 40.86 8.55 -25.05
CA ILE A 71 40.13 8.58 -23.76
C ILE A 71 38.88 9.45 -23.89
N ALA A 72 39.03 10.63 -24.49
CA ALA A 72 37.90 11.53 -24.71
C ALA A 72 36.86 10.88 -25.64
N MET A 73 37.30 10.17 -26.68
CA MET A 73 36.41 9.41 -27.56
C MET A 73 35.55 8.40 -26.79
N CYS A 74 36.15 7.56 -25.94
CA CYS A 74 35.40 6.59 -25.13
C CYS A 74 34.41 7.25 -24.17
N VAL A 75 34.82 8.34 -23.50
CA VAL A 75 33.94 9.03 -22.55
C VAL A 75 32.77 9.69 -23.27
N PHE A 76 33.01 10.38 -24.39
CA PHE A 76 31.94 11.05 -25.13
C PHE A 76 30.96 10.04 -25.76
N THR A 77 31.45 8.95 -26.35
CA THR A 77 30.55 7.93 -26.91
C THR A 77 29.72 7.24 -25.83
N PHE A 78 30.33 6.93 -24.68
CA PHE A 78 29.60 6.37 -23.54
C PHE A 78 28.52 7.32 -23.03
N VAL A 79 28.86 8.59 -22.77
CA VAL A 79 27.92 9.59 -22.23
C VAL A 79 26.78 9.90 -23.19
N LEU A 80 26.99 9.82 -24.51
CA LEU A 80 25.94 10.05 -25.50
C LEU A 80 25.03 8.83 -25.69
N LEU A 81 25.59 7.62 -25.70
CA LEU A 81 24.84 6.39 -25.97
C LEU A 81 24.14 5.83 -24.73
N PHE A 82 24.82 5.84 -23.58
CA PHE A 82 24.32 5.20 -22.37
C PHE A 82 22.96 5.75 -21.91
N PRO A 83 22.73 7.08 -21.80
CA PRO A 83 21.44 7.60 -21.38
C PRO A 83 20.32 7.32 -22.37
N MET A 84 20.62 7.29 -23.68
CA MET A 84 19.63 7.00 -24.72
C MET A 84 19.14 5.55 -24.66
N TRP A 85 20.06 4.61 -24.47
CA TRP A 85 19.71 3.20 -24.25
C TRP A 85 19.02 2.98 -22.90
N LEU A 86 19.47 3.65 -21.84
CA LEU A 86 18.80 3.61 -20.54
C LEU A 86 17.35 4.09 -20.63
N LEU A 87 17.10 5.20 -21.34
CA LEU A 87 15.77 5.76 -21.54
C LEU A 87 14.87 4.87 -22.39
N HIS A 88 15.42 4.01 -23.24
CA HIS A 88 14.65 3.03 -23.99
C HIS A 88 14.34 1.78 -23.16
N LEU A 89 15.32 1.26 -22.43
CA LEU A 89 15.19 0.01 -21.67
C LEU A 89 14.34 0.17 -20.40
N VAL A 90 14.50 1.27 -19.65
CA VAL A 90 13.78 1.46 -18.38
C VAL A 90 12.26 1.51 -18.56
N PRO A 91 11.70 2.28 -19.51
CA PRO A 91 10.26 2.28 -19.75
C PRO A 91 9.73 0.96 -20.30
N ASN A 92 10.55 0.18 -21.01
CA ASN A 92 10.16 -1.12 -21.52
C ASN A 92 9.83 -2.08 -20.36
N GLU A 93 10.66 -2.09 -19.32
CA GLU A 93 10.39 -2.86 -18.09
C GLU A 93 9.22 -2.29 -17.26
N LEU A 94 8.88 -1.01 -17.43
CA LEU A 94 7.78 -0.35 -16.72
C LEU A 94 6.45 -0.36 -17.49
N GLU A 95 6.44 -0.87 -18.72
CA GLU A 95 5.25 -0.87 -19.58
C GLU A 95 4.15 -1.76 -18.98
N ASN A 96 4.54 -2.93 -18.45
CA ASN A 96 3.64 -3.87 -17.81
C ASN A 96 4.09 -4.19 -16.37
N PRO A 97 3.59 -3.45 -15.36
CA PRO A 97 3.98 -3.66 -13.97
C PRO A 97 3.43 -4.97 -13.37
N PHE A 98 2.56 -5.70 -14.08
CA PHE A 98 1.97 -6.95 -13.62
C PHE A 98 2.70 -8.19 -14.13
N GLU A 99 3.73 -8.01 -14.96
CA GLU A 99 4.59 -9.10 -15.39
C GLU A 99 5.43 -9.63 -14.21
N PRO A 100 5.60 -10.96 -14.10
CA PRO A 100 6.38 -11.57 -13.02
C PRO A 100 7.88 -11.43 -13.31
N ASP A 101 8.40 -10.21 -13.20
CA ASP A 101 9.85 -9.90 -13.26
C ASP A 101 10.33 -9.24 -11.95
N TYR A 102 11.64 -9.03 -11.79
CA TYR A 102 12.29 -8.49 -10.58
C TYR A 102 11.71 -7.17 -10.06
N ASN A 103 11.24 -6.31 -10.97
CA ASN A 103 10.62 -5.01 -10.62
C ASN A 103 9.09 -5.02 -10.75
N GLY A 104 8.50 -6.19 -11.03
CA GLY A 104 7.06 -6.38 -11.17
C GLY A 104 6.33 -6.39 -9.83
N LEU A 105 5.04 -6.12 -9.89
CA LEU A 105 4.13 -6.25 -8.75
C LEU A 105 3.88 -7.73 -8.44
N ASP A 106 4.06 -8.14 -7.19
CA ASP A 106 3.72 -9.49 -6.75
C ASP A 106 2.19 -9.66 -6.66
N THR A 107 1.59 -10.00 -7.81
CA THR A 107 0.16 -10.29 -7.91
C THR A 107 -0.27 -11.51 -7.10
N ARG A 108 0.66 -12.42 -6.79
CA ARG A 108 0.38 -13.59 -5.97
C ARG A 108 0.27 -13.20 -4.50
N GLU A 109 1.20 -12.41 -3.99
CA GLU A 109 1.14 -11.87 -2.63
C GLU A 109 -0.15 -11.07 -2.42
N LEU A 110 -0.52 -10.21 -3.38
CA LEU A 110 -1.79 -9.46 -3.34
C LEU A 110 -3.02 -10.36 -3.26
N GLN A 111 -3.04 -11.46 -4.03
CA GLN A 111 -4.13 -12.42 -4.00
C GLN A 111 -4.17 -13.21 -2.69
N GLU A 112 -3.00 -13.58 -2.15
CA GLU A 112 -2.87 -14.23 -0.84
C GLU A 112 -3.38 -13.31 0.29
N GLU A 113 -3.04 -12.01 0.26
CA GLU A 113 -3.52 -11.02 1.21
C GLU A 113 -5.05 -10.84 1.15
N LEU A 114 -5.61 -10.76 -0.07
CA LEU A 114 -7.06 -10.72 -0.28
C LEU A 114 -7.75 -11.96 0.33
N ASN A 115 -7.23 -13.15 0.05
CA ASN A 115 -7.76 -14.40 0.59
C ASN A 115 -7.70 -14.45 2.12
N MET A 116 -6.61 -13.93 2.71
CA MET A 116 -6.47 -13.80 4.15
C MET A 116 -7.54 -12.89 4.75
N PHE A 117 -7.80 -11.72 4.14
CA PHE A 117 -8.85 -10.80 4.60
C PHE A 117 -10.24 -11.41 4.49
N LEU A 118 -10.56 -12.08 3.38
CA LEU A 118 -11.84 -12.76 3.20
C LEU A 118 -12.06 -13.85 4.26
N THR A 119 -11.01 -14.63 4.55
CA THR A 119 -11.05 -15.67 5.59
C THR A 119 -11.18 -15.07 6.99
N ALA A 120 -10.50 -13.93 7.24
CA ALA A 120 -10.60 -13.22 8.50
C ALA A 120 -12.01 -12.68 8.75
N ILE A 121 -12.69 -12.16 7.73
CA ILE A 121 -14.10 -11.71 7.84
C ILE A 121 -15.03 -12.86 8.20
N LEU A 122 -14.73 -14.08 7.74
CA LEU A 122 -15.49 -15.28 8.06
C LEU A 122 -15.19 -15.85 9.46
N SER A 123 -14.21 -15.30 10.17
CA SER A 123 -13.73 -15.85 11.43
C SER A 123 -14.68 -15.55 12.61
N PRO A 124 -14.70 -16.39 13.67
CA PRO A 124 -15.59 -16.26 14.83
C PRO A 124 -15.58 -14.90 15.56
N PRO A 125 -14.47 -14.12 15.61
CA PRO A 125 -14.47 -12.77 16.14
C PRO A 125 -15.48 -11.82 15.51
N PHE A 126 -15.81 -11.99 14.23
CA PHE A 126 -16.75 -11.14 13.51
C PHE A 126 -18.20 -11.61 13.62
N SER A 127 -18.46 -12.76 14.28
CA SER A 127 -19.81 -13.26 14.53
C SER A 127 -20.48 -12.62 15.75
N HIS A 128 -19.72 -11.91 16.59
CA HIS A 128 -20.22 -11.26 17.79
C HIS A 128 -19.93 -9.75 17.77
N CYS A 129 -20.98 -8.96 18.02
CA CYS A 129 -20.83 -7.52 18.23
C CYS A 129 -20.21 -7.29 19.61
N PRO A 130 -19.17 -6.46 19.75
CA PRO A 130 -18.62 -6.15 21.06
C PRO A 130 -19.70 -5.51 21.94
N ALA A 131 -19.97 -6.11 23.09
CA ALA A 131 -20.91 -5.57 24.05
C ALA A 131 -20.26 -4.45 24.87
N LEU A 132 -21.03 -3.42 25.19
CA LEU A 132 -20.61 -2.42 26.16
C LEU A 132 -20.45 -3.10 27.53
N ARG A 133 -19.23 -3.07 28.08
CA ARG A 133 -18.93 -3.61 29.42
C ARG A 133 -19.70 -2.89 30.53
N VAL A 134 -20.07 -1.64 30.28
CA VAL A 134 -20.72 -0.73 31.23
C VAL A 134 -21.88 -0.08 30.50
N LEU A 135 -22.99 0.12 31.20
CA LEU A 135 -24.16 0.81 30.65
C LEU A 135 -23.77 2.25 30.26
N ALA A 136 -24.33 2.76 29.17
CA ALA A 136 -23.97 4.08 28.65
C ALA A 136 -24.08 5.19 29.70
N ALA A 137 -25.07 5.12 30.60
CA ALA A 137 -25.26 6.07 31.69
C ALA A 137 -24.09 6.09 32.70
N GLU A 138 -23.60 4.91 33.10
CA GLU A 138 -22.48 4.80 34.04
C GLU A 138 -21.13 5.10 33.36
N ALA A 139 -21.01 4.86 32.06
CA ALA A 139 -19.86 5.32 31.29
C ALA A 139 -19.81 6.86 31.20
N ASP A 140 -20.97 7.51 31.06
CA ASP A 140 -21.10 8.97 31.03
C ASP A 140 -20.81 9.60 32.41
N GLU A 141 -21.28 8.97 33.49
CA GLU A 141 -20.96 9.37 34.87
C GLU A 141 -19.45 9.30 35.15
N ARG A 142 -18.78 8.23 34.71
CA ARG A 142 -17.31 8.09 34.80
C ARG A 142 -16.54 9.11 33.96
N LEU A 143 -17.10 9.58 32.84
CA LEU A 143 -16.51 10.67 32.06
C LEU A 143 -16.66 12.02 32.79
N GLY A 144 -17.82 12.25 33.41
CA GLY A 144 -18.09 13.45 34.22
C GLY A 144 -17.24 13.52 35.50
N GLU A 145 -17.08 12.40 36.21
CA GLU A 145 -16.28 12.31 37.45
C GLU A 145 -14.78 12.55 37.20
N ASN A 146 -14.26 12.08 36.06
CA ASN A 146 -12.90 12.39 35.64
C ASN A 146 -12.72 13.85 35.20
N GLN A 147 -13.77 14.54 34.73
CA GLN A 147 -13.70 15.97 34.43
C GLN A 147 -13.71 16.84 35.70
N THR A 148 -14.49 16.50 36.72
CA THR A 148 -14.56 17.26 37.98
C THR A 148 -13.27 17.16 38.79
N LEU A 149 -12.62 15.99 38.83
CA LEU A 149 -11.28 15.82 39.43
C LEU A 149 -10.19 16.61 38.69
N ASN A 150 -10.33 16.80 37.37
CA ASN A 150 -9.42 17.59 36.56
C ASN A 150 -9.69 19.10 36.58
N PHE A 151 -10.83 19.57 37.13
CA PHE A 151 -11.11 21.00 37.31
C PHE A 151 -10.40 21.59 38.55
N ALA A 152 -10.05 20.75 39.53
CA ALA A 152 -9.26 21.14 40.69
C ALA A 152 -7.74 21.20 40.41
N ARG A 153 -7.29 20.68 39.26
CA ARG A 153 -5.97 20.99 38.70
C ARG A 153 -6.17 22.05 37.64
N PRO A 154 -5.34 23.11 37.56
CA PRO A 154 -5.42 24.02 36.43
C PRO A 154 -5.30 23.19 35.15
N LEU A 155 -6.35 23.21 34.34
CA LEU A 155 -6.33 22.68 32.99
C LEU A 155 -5.17 23.39 32.30
N LYS A 156 -4.01 22.72 32.19
CA LYS A 156 -3.13 23.01 31.06
C LYS A 156 -4.03 22.78 29.86
N ASP A 157 -4.25 23.86 29.12
CA ASP A 157 -5.07 23.91 27.92
C ASP A 157 -4.56 22.85 26.93
N VAL A 158 -5.04 21.61 27.07
CA VAL A 158 -4.86 20.54 26.10
C VAL A 158 -6.05 20.61 25.17
N ARG A 159 -6.27 21.78 24.57
CA ARG A 159 -6.86 21.85 23.25
C ARG A 159 -5.82 21.34 22.24
N SER A 160 -5.46 20.06 22.34
CA SER A 160 -4.76 19.41 21.25
C SER A 160 -5.81 19.18 20.17
N SER A 161 -5.79 20.03 19.14
CA SER A 161 -6.59 19.87 17.95
C SER A 161 -6.56 18.41 17.47
N PHE A 162 -7.60 17.95 16.79
CA PHE A 162 -7.69 16.58 16.26
C PHE A 162 -6.43 16.19 15.44
N THR A 163 -5.72 17.18 14.88
CA THR A 163 -4.44 17.03 14.20
C THR A 163 -3.28 16.53 15.09
N THR A 164 -3.27 16.84 16.39
CA THR A 164 -2.19 16.44 17.31
C THR A 164 -2.28 14.96 17.72
N VAL A 165 -3.50 14.40 17.79
CA VAL A 165 -3.72 12.97 18.07
C VAL A 165 -3.26 12.09 16.90
N PHE A 166 -3.48 12.53 15.66
CA PHE A 166 -2.99 11.81 14.48
C PHE A 166 -1.46 11.93 14.30
N GLN A 167 -0.84 13.01 14.75
CA GLN A 167 0.63 13.11 14.77
C GLN A 167 1.28 12.15 15.78
N ASN A 168 0.61 11.86 16.91
CA ASN A 168 1.14 10.91 17.90
C ASN A 168 1.19 9.46 17.38
N LYS A 169 0.29 9.08 16.48
CA LYS A 169 0.39 7.80 15.75
C LYS A 169 1.65 7.71 14.88
N LYS A 170 2.11 8.84 14.32
CA LYS A 170 3.33 8.89 13.48
C LYS A 170 4.62 8.73 14.31
N LEU A 171 4.59 9.05 15.62
CA LEU A 171 5.72 8.87 16.54
C LEU A 171 5.76 7.47 17.18
N LEU A 172 4.61 6.86 17.45
CA LEU A 172 4.51 5.46 17.89
C LEU A 172 5.01 4.48 16.81
N ASN A 173 4.80 4.80 15.53
CA ASN A 173 5.35 3.98 14.44
C ASN A 173 6.88 4.13 14.27
N ARG A 174 7.49 5.18 14.85
CA ARG A 174 8.94 5.42 14.82
C ARG A 174 9.69 4.84 16.02
N THR A 175 8.97 4.42 17.06
CA THR A 175 9.53 3.79 18.26
C THR A 175 9.53 2.26 18.17
N ASN A 176 8.58 1.67 17.43
CA ASN A 176 8.60 0.23 17.11
C ASN A 176 9.80 -0.19 16.24
N SER A 177 10.40 0.74 15.49
CA SER A 177 11.62 0.51 14.71
C SER A 177 12.92 0.62 15.51
N ILE A 178 12.87 1.06 16.78
CA ILE A 178 14.05 1.09 17.68
C ILE A 178 14.03 -0.12 18.64
N LEU A 179 12.86 -0.66 18.95
CA LEU A 179 12.69 -1.79 19.88
C LEU A 179 12.99 -3.18 19.27
N SER A 180 13.25 -3.28 17.97
CA SER A 180 13.68 -4.54 17.33
C SER A 180 15.17 -4.87 17.52
N LEU A 181 15.97 -4.00 18.16
CA LEU A 181 17.40 -4.25 18.41
C LEU A 181 17.75 -4.69 19.84
N SER A 182 16.77 -4.91 20.71
CA SER A 182 16.99 -5.29 22.11
C SER A 182 16.26 -6.59 22.46
N SER A 183 16.53 -7.65 21.70
CA SER A 183 16.17 -9.02 22.08
C SER A 183 17.24 -9.63 22.98
N SER A 184 17.00 -9.64 24.30
CA SER A 184 17.53 -10.70 25.17
C SER A 184 16.56 -10.97 26.32
N SER A 185 16.03 -12.20 26.31
CA SER A 185 15.18 -12.85 27.32
C SER A 185 15.95 -13.06 28.66
N PRO A 186 15.39 -13.59 29.78
CA PRO A 186 14.03 -14.12 30.00
C PRO A 186 13.36 -13.79 31.36
N SER A 187 12.07 -14.20 31.45
CA SER A 187 11.40 -14.85 32.59
C SER A 187 10.29 -14.10 33.36
N THR A 188 9.18 -14.83 33.52
CA THR A 188 8.25 -14.79 34.68
C THR A 188 7.19 -13.68 34.68
N GLN A 189 5.93 -13.96 34.32
CA GLN A 189 4.87 -14.52 35.18
C GLN A 189 3.44 -14.32 34.58
N ARG A 190 2.71 -15.42 34.48
CA ARG A 190 1.25 -15.63 34.71
C ARG A 190 0.24 -14.54 34.37
N GLY A 191 -0.76 -14.92 33.57
CA GLY A 191 -2.05 -14.22 33.51
C GLY A 191 -3.04 -14.80 32.50
N LEU A 192 -3.32 -16.11 32.58
CA LEU A 192 -4.46 -16.74 31.91
C LEU A 192 -5.78 -16.13 32.42
N LEU A 193 -6.58 -15.52 31.56
CA LEU A 193 -8.03 -15.45 31.76
C LEU A 193 -8.76 -15.74 30.45
N ARG A 194 -9.02 -17.05 30.32
CA ARG A 194 -10.07 -17.69 29.54
C ARG A 194 -11.43 -17.07 29.94
N CYS A 195 -12.26 -16.71 28.98
CA CYS A 195 -13.71 -16.66 29.17
C CYS A 195 -14.40 -17.25 27.95
N ALA A 196 -15.04 -18.38 28.19
CA ALA A 196 -16.10 -19.04 27.42
C ALA A 196 -17.02 -19.69 28.49
N PRO A 197 -18.25 -20.10 28.17
CA PRO A 197 -18.96 -20.02 26.89
C PRO A 197 -19.94 -18.83 26.80
#